data_AF-A0A836D4D0-F1
#
_entry.id   AF-A0A836D4D0-F1
#
_cell.length_a   1.000
_cell.length_b   1.000
_cell.length_c   1.000
_cell.angle_alpha   90.00
_cell.angle_beta   90.00
_cell.angle_gamma   90.00
#
_symmetry.space_group_name_H-M   'P 1'
#
loop_
_entity.id
_entity.type
_entity.pdbx_description
1 polymer ?
#
loop_
_entity_poly.entity_id
_entity_poly.type
_entity_poly.pdbx_seq_one_letter_code
_entity_poly.pdbx_strand_id
1 'polypeptide(L)'
;MARQQKVLKQQQANITHQENILEGQILAQRQSEKSSQESQKELKEMIETLAHKLDEKSKKLMELHRQNLNLQEVLKEAANYSGPCPQDWLWHEENCYQFSSGSFNWEKSQENCLSLDAHLLKINSTDELEFIQQMIAHSSFPFWTGLSMRKPSYSWLWEDGTPLMPHLFRIQGAVSHMYPSGTCAYIQRRTVFAENCILTAFSICQKKANILRAQ
;
A
#
# COMPACT_ATOMS: atom_id res chain seq x y z
N MET A 1 108.55 16.21 0.53
CA MET A 1 107.58 16.40 -0.57
C MET A 1 106.59 15.23 -0.73
N ALA A 2 107.02 13.96 -0.84
CA ALA A 2 106.10 12.82 -1.04
C ALA A 2 105.04 12.61 0.08
N ARG A 3 105.38 12.87 1.35
CA ARG A 3 104.45 12.72 2.50
C ARG A 3 103.28 13.72 2.47
N GLN A 4 103.53 14.97 2.08
CA GLN A 4 102.49 16.01 1.96
C GLN A 4 101.54 15.73 0.78
N GLN A 5 102.07 15.28 -0.37
CA GLN A 5 101.24 14.84 -1.50
C GLN A 5 100.31 13.67 -1.13
N LYS A 6 100.78 12.74 -0.30
CA LYS A 6 99.95 11.61 0.18
C LYS A 6 98.80 12.07 1.06
N VAL A 7 99.04 13.04 1.95
CA VAL A 7 98.01 13.65 2.81
C VAL A 7 96.98 14.41 1.98
N LEU A 8 97.43 15.20 1.00
CA LEU A 8 96.53 15.96 0.13
C LEU A 8 95.62 15.03 -0.71
N LYS A 9 96.17 13.93 -1.24
CA LYS A 9 95.37 12.90 -1.94
C LYS A 9 94.35 12.23 -1.03
N GLN A 10 94.69 11.96 0.24
CA GLN A 10 93.76 11.39 1.21
C GLN A 10 92.63 12.37 1.58
N GLN A 11 92.94 13.67 1.74
CA GLN A 11 91.95 14.71 1.99
C GLN A 11 91.01 14.88 0.79
N GLN A 12 91.55 14.90 -0.43
CA GLN A 12 90.74 14.97 -1.65
C GLN A 12 89.79 13.75 -1.75
N ALA A 13 90.29 12.54 -1.47
CA ALA A 13 89.46 11.34 -1.47
C ALA A 13 88.36 11.39 -0.38
N ASN A 14 88.64 11.98 0.79
CA ASN A 14 87.67 12.12 1.87
C ASN A 14 86.58 13.15 1.53
N ILE A 15 86.96 14.26 0.89
CA ILE A 15 86.01 15.28 0.40
C ILE A 15 85.11 14.66 -0.67
N THR A 16 85.68 13.99 -1.67
CA THR A 16 84.90 13.32 -2.71
C THR A 16 83.97 12.24 -2.14
N HIS A 17 84.40 11.52 -1.09
CA HIS A 17 83.53 10.57 -0.41
C HIS A 17 82.36 11.26 0.33
N GLN A 18 82.63 12.36 1.03
CA GLN A 18 81.60 13.17 1.71
C GLN A 18 80.62 13.82 0.72
N GLU A 19 81.11 14.31 -0.42
CA GLU A 19 80.28 14.83 -1.52
C GLU A 19 79.34 13.76 -2.05
N ASN A 20 79.84 12.55 -2.34
CA ASN A 20 79.02 11.43 -2.80
C ASN A 20 77.96 11.02 -1.77
N ILE A 21 78.28 11.07 -0.46
CA ILE A 21 77.30 10.80 0.61
C ILE A 21 76.22 11.88 0.62
N LEU A 22 76.61 13.15 0.56
CA LEU A 22 75.68 14.29 0.58
C LEU A 22 74.75 14.26 -0.64
N GLU A 23 75.29 13.96 -1.83
CA GLU A 23 74.48 13.77 -3.05
C GLU A 23 73.47 12.62 -2.90
N GLY A 24 73.89 11.50 -2.30
CA GLY A 24 73.01 10.37 -2.01
C GLY A 24 71.86 10.75 -1.05
N GLN A 25 72.14 11.53 -0.01
CA GLN A 25 71.12 12.02 0.92
C GLN A 25 70.14 12.99 0.24
N ILE A 26 70.64 13.90 -0.61
CA ILE A 26 69.80 14.83 -1.38
C ILE A 26 68.87 14.08 -2.33
N LEU A 27 69.38 13.05 -3.02
CA LEU A 27 68.58 12.19 -3.90
C LEU A 27 67.48 11.44 -3.13
N ALA A 28 67.83 10.83 -1.99
CA ALA A 28 66.87 10.13 -1.14
C ALA A 28 65.78 11.07 -0.62
N GLN A 29 66.13 12.28 -0.21
CA GLN A 29 65.17 13.27 0.28
C GLN A 29 64.23 13.76 -0.83
N ARG A 30 64.76 14.06 -2.03
CA ARG A 30 63.94 14.42 -3.21
C ARG A 30 62.96 13.31 -3.58
N GLN A 31 63.39 12.05 -3.47
CA GLN A 31 62.52 10.90 -3.76
C GLN A 31 61.40 10.74 -2.73
N SER A 32 61.69 11.00 -1.46
CA SER A 32 60.69 11.03 -0.38
C SER A 32 59.68 12.17 -0.52
N GLU A 33 60.14 13.37 -0.90
CA GLU A 33 59.28 14.53 -1.18
C GLU A 33 58.36 14.25 -2.37
N LYS A 34 58.89 13.69 -3.45
CA LYS A 34 58.10 13.31 -4.63
C LYS A 34 57.03 12.27 -4.27
N SER A 35 57.37 11.24 -3.50
CA SER A 35 56.42 10.22 -3.03
C SER A 35 55.33 10.80 -2.12
N SER A 36 55.68 11.74 -1.23
CA SER A 36 54.71 12.44 -0.39
C SER A 36 53.77 13.31 -1.21
N GLN A 37 54.28 14.00 -2.23
CA GLN A 37 53.50 14.87 -3.09
C GLN A 37 52.53 14.09 -3.99
N GLU A 38 52.93 12.90 -4.44
CA GLU A 38 52.07 11.98 -5.18
C GLU A 38 50.94 11.45 -4.29
N SER A 39 51.25 11.05 -3.06
CA SER A 39 50.26 10.63 -2.06
C SER A 39 49.27 11.76 -1.72
N GLN A 40 49.74 13.00 -1.58
CA GLN A 40 48.88 14.17 -1.35
C GLN A 40 47.94 14.45 -2.53
N LYS A 41 48.43 14.24 -3.76
CA LYS A 41 47.61 14.41 -4.97
C LYS A 41 46.47 13.40 -5.01
N GLU A 42 46.76 12.12 -4.76
CA GLU A 42 45.74 11.06 -4.68
C GLU A 42 44.70 11.34 -3.60
N LEU A 43 45.16 11.79 -2.41
CA LEU A 43 44.26 12.15 -1.32
C LEU A 43 43.34 13.31 -1.70
N LYS A 44 43.87 14.31 -2.40
CA LYS A 44 43.07 15.46 -2.86
C LYS A 44 41.99 15.04 -3.87
N GLU A 45 42.34 14.19 -4.84
CA GLU A 45 41.38 13.65 -5.81
C GLU A 45 40.26 12.82 -5.13
N MET A 46 40.61 12.03 -4.11
CA MET A 46 39.62 11.32 -3.30
C MET A 46 38.69 12.27 -2.54
N ILE A 47 39.22 13.34 -1.93
CA ILE A 47 38.42 14.34 -1.21
C ILE A 47 37.44 15.03 -2.17
N GLU A 48 37.91 15.43 -3.35
CA GLU A 48 37.08 16.07 -4.38
C GLU A 48 35.95 15.14 -4.84
N THR A 49 36.27 13.86 -5.05
CA THR A 49 35.28 12.83 -5.43
C THR A 49 34.24 12.63 -4.33
N LEU A 50 34.66 12.57 -3.07
CA LEU A 50 33.75 12.41 -1.93
C LEU A 50 32.87 13.64 -1.74
N ALA A 51 33.43 14.84 -1.91
CA ALA A 51 32.67 16.09 -1.85
C ALA A 51 31.57 16.13 -2.92
N HIS A 52 31.88 15.75 -4.16
CA HIS A 52 30.89 15.65 -5.23
C HIS A 52 29.79 14.62 -4.91
N LYS A 53 30.16 13.44 -4.39
CA LYS A 53 29.17 12.43 -3.99
C LYS A 53 28.27 12.90 -2.85
N LEU A 54 28.82 13.68 -1.91
CA LEU A 54 28.06 14.24 -0.80
C LEU A 54 27.05 15.28 -1.29
N ASP A 55 27.45 16.14 -2.23
CA ASP A 55 26.57 17.13 -2.86
C ASP A 55 25.41 16.47 -3.63
N GLU A 56 25.71 15.47 -4.46
CA GLU A 56 24.70 14.67 -5.17
C GLU A 56 23.71 14.01 -4.20
N LYS A 57 24.22 13.45 -3.10
CA LYS A 57 23.37 12.83 -2.08
C LYS A 57 22.52 13.87 -1.34
N SER A 58 23.06 15.06 -1.09
CA SER A 58 22.34 16.19 -0.48
C SER A 58 21.19 16.65 -1.36
N LYS A 59 21.42 16.83 -2.66
CA LYS A 59 20.37 17.16 -3.65
C LYS A 59 19.27 16.11 -3.69
N LYS A 60 19.65 14.83 -3.72
CA LYS A 60 18.67 13.72 -3.70
C LYS A 60 17.84 13.69 -2.42
N LEU A 61 18.44 14.04 -1.28
CA LEU A 61 17.74 14.12 0.00
C LEU A 61 16.73 15.28 0.01
N MET A 62 17.10 16.44 -0.53
CA MET A 62 16.17 17.59 -0.65
C MET A 62 14.98 17.24 -1.55
N GLU A 63 15.22 16.57 -2.68
CA GLU A 63 14.15 16.13 -3.58
C GLU A 63 13.22 15.12 -2.92
N LEU A 64 13.77 14.14 -2.19
CA LEU A 64 12.97 13.17 -1.44
C LEU A 64 12.13 13.86 -0.35
N HIS A 65 12.70 14.86 0.33
CA HIS A 65 11.97 15.63 1.34
C HIS A 65 10.81 16.41 0.72
N ARG A 66 11.03 17.05 -0.44
CA ARG A 66 9.99 17.74 -1.21
C ARG A 66 8.86 16.79 -1.63
N GLN A 67 9.20 15.60 -2.11
CA GLN A 67 8.20 14.58 -2.46
C GLN A 67 7.39 14.11 -1.25
N ASN A 68 8.04 13.98 -0.08
CA ASN A 68 7.35 13.61 1.15
C ASN A 68 6.34 14.68 1.58
N LEU A 69 6.72 15.96 1.51
CA LEU A 69 5.82 17.08 1.82
C LEU A 69 4.60 17.11 0.89
N ASN A 70 4.82 16.95 -0.43
CA ASN A 70 3.74 16.89 -1.40
C ASN A 70 2.79 15.71 -1.13
N LEU A 71 3.34 14.54 -0.77
CA LEU A 71 2.52 13.38 -0.43
C LEU A 71 1.68 13.62 0.84
N GLN A 72 2.25 14.29 1.84
CA GLN A 72 1.50 14.67 3.06
C GLN A 72 0.36 15.64 2.75
N GLU A 73 0.55 16.55 1.81
CA GLU A 73 -0.49 17.50 1.38
C GLU A 73 -1.64 16.78 0.67
N VAL A 74 -1.34 15.91 -0.29
CA VAL A 74 -2.34 15.07 -0.98
C VAL A 74 -3.11 14.20 0.01
N LEU A 75 -2.43 13.63 1.01
CA LEU A 75 -3.10 12.83 2.04
C LEU A 75 -4.04 13.66 2.92
N LYS A 76 -3.70 14.92 3.22
CA LYS A 76 -4.59 15.84 3.94
C LYS A 76 -5.81 16.22 3.10
N GLU A 77 -5.63 16.46 1.81
CA GLU A 77 -6.74 16.74 0.89
C GLU A 77 -7.67 15.53 0.74
N ALA A 78 -7.11 14.32 0.63
CA ALA A 78 -7.88 13.08 0.58
C ALA A 78 -8.64 12.83 1.89
N ALA A 79 -8.05 13.16 3.04
CA ALA A 79 -8.73 13.07 4.34
C ALA A 79 -9.89 14.08 4.48
N ASN A 80 -9.85 15.19 3.74
CA ASN A 80 -10.88 16.23 3.76
C ASN A 80 -12.04 15.95 2.78
N TYR A 81 -11.85 15.04 1.82
CA TYR A 81 -12.95 14.48 1.04
C TYR A 81 -13.63 13.37 1.84
N SER A 82 -14.77 13.67 2.46
CA SER A 82 -15.73 12.62 2.78
C SER A 82 -16.22 12.07 1.44
N GLY A 83 -15.65 10.94 1.01
CA GLY A 83 -16.11 10.26 -0.20
C GLY A 83 -17.63 10.00 -0.13
N PRO A 84 -18.26 9.62 -1.25
CA PRO A 84 -19.71 9.41 -1.28
C PRO A 84 -20.21 8.38 -0.25
N CYS A 85 -19.31 7.57 0.31
CA CYS A 85 -19.61 6.57 1.32
C CYS A 85 -18.83 6.80 2.62
N PRO A 86 -19.39 6.36 3.78
CA PRO A 86 -18.64 6.36 5.03
C PRO A 86 -17.35 5.55 4.94
N GLN A 87 -16.45 5.79 5.89
CA GLN A 87 -15.23 4.99 6.02
C GLN A 87 -15.55 3.50 6.12
N ASP A 88 -14.78 2.67 5.41
CA ASP A 88 -14.91 1.21 5.33
C ASP A 88 -16.18 0.69 4.62
N TRP A 89 -16.87 1.57 3.87
CA TRP A 89 -17.94 1.17 2.95
C TRP A 89 -17.44 1.21 1.51
N LEU A 90 -17.81 0.21 0.73
CA LEU A 90 -17.52 0.18 -0.70
C LEU A 90 -18.52 1.06 -1.44
N TRP A 91 -18.02 1.96 -2.27
CA TRP A 91 -18.85 2.79 -3.13
C TRP A 91 -19.04 2.13 -4.50
N HIS A 92 -20.29 2.00 -4.94
CA HIS A 92 -20.61 1.63 -6.31
C HIS A 92 -21.92 2.31 -6.75
N GLU A 93 -21.83 3.07 -7.83
CA GLU A 93 -22.91 3.90 -8.37
C GLU A 93 -23.53 4.84 -7.32
N GLU A 94 -24.82 4.69 -7.03
CA GLU A 94 -25.54 5.52 -6.08
C GLU A 94 -25.56 4.95 -4.66
N ASN A 95 -24.81 3.88 -4.38
CA ASN A 95 -24.92 3.13 -3.15
C ASN A 95 -23.56 2.86 -2.49
N CYS A 96 -23.65 2.63 -1.19
CA CYS A 96 -22.57 2.23 -0.31
C CYS A 96 -22.88 0.86 0.26
N TYR A 97 -21.88 -0.01 0.31
CA TYR A 97 -22.03 -1.39 0.78
C TYR A 97 -21.07 -1.71 1.91
N GLN A 98 -21.55 -2.38 2.95
CA GLN A 98 -20.72 -2.88 4.05
C GLN A 98 -20.98 -4.36 4.31
N PHE A 99 -19.92 -5.13 4.41
CA PHE A 99 -19.97 -6.55 4.74
C PHE A 99 -19.83 -6.71 6.26
N SER A 100 -20.69 -7.52 6.87
CA SER A 100 -20.65 -7.71 8.32
C SER A 100 -19.36 -8.40 8.76
N SER A 101 -18.88 -8.06 9.96
CA SER A 101 -17.69 -8.67 10.57
C SER A 101 -17.96 -10.04 11.20
N GLY A 102 -19.23 -10.38 11.41
CA GLY A 102 -19.66 -11.66 11.97
C GLY A 102 -20.88 -12.23 11.23
N SER A 103 -21.19 -13.48 11.52
CA SER A 103 -22.37 -14.18 11.00
C SER A 103 -23.51 -14.16 12.01
N PHE A 104 -24.70 -13.83 11.53
CA PHE A 104 -25.92 -13.73 12.34
C PHE A 104 -27.10 -14.35 11.58
N ASN A 105 -28.20 -14.61 12.29
CA ASN A 105 -29.45 -14.94 11.62
C ASN A 105 -29.97 -13.74 10.81
N TRP A 106 -30.93 -13.98 9.92
CA TRP A 106 -31.37 -12.95 8.98
C TRP A 106 -31.96 -11.72 9.69
N GLU A 107 -32.80 -11.94 10.71
CA GLU A 107 -33.44 -10.87 11.51
C GLU A 107 -32.40 -10.02 12.24
N LYS A 108 -31.41 -10.65 12.88
CA LYS A 108 -30.33 -9.92 13.54
C LYS A 108 -29.44 -9.17 12.54
N SER A 109 -29.25 -9.70 11.35
CA SER A 109 -28.52 -9.03 10.27
C SER A 109 -29.26 -7.78 9.80
N GLN A 110 -30.58 -7.86 9.65
CA GLN A 110 -31.45 -6.71 9.37
C GLN A 110 -31.31 -5.64 10.45
N GLU A 111 -31.44 -5.99 11.73
CA GLU A 111 -31.24 -5.05 12.85
C GLU A 111 -29.86 -4.37 12.80
N ASN A 112 -28.81 -5.13 12.50
CA ASN A 112 -27.46 -4.60 12.41
C ASN A 112 -27.36 -3.58 11.27
N CYS A 113 -27.91 -3.86 10.08
CA CYS A 113 -27.92 -2.88 8.99
C CYS A 113 -28.73 -1.63 9.34
N LEU A 114 -29.89 -1.79 9.99
CA LEU A 114 -30.71 -0.67 10.43
C LEU A 114 -29.98 0.22 11.44
N SER A 115 -29.18 -0.34 12.34
CA SER A 115 -28.36 0.45 13.29
C SER A 115 -27.25 1.27 12.63
N LEU A 116 -26.99 1.05 11.33
CA LEU A 116 -26.00 1.76 10.51
C LEU A 116 -26.66 2.72 9.50
N ASP A 117 -27.94 3.04 9.70
CA ASP A 117 -28.81 3.78 8.76
C ASP A 117 -28.81 3.16 7.36
N ALA A 118 -28.87 1.83 7.31
CA ALA A 118 -28.83 1.03 6.10
C ALA A 118 -29.91 -0.07 6.13
N HIS A 119 -30.03 -0.80 5.02
CA HIS A 119 -30.90 -1.97 4.89
C HIS A 119 -30.06 -3.15 4.38
N LEU A 120 -30.55 -4.37 4.47
CA LEU A 120 -29.89 -5.51 3.83
C LEU A 120 -29.91 -5.32 2.31
N LEU A 121 -28.84 -5.79 1.65
CA LEU A 121 -28.63 -5.66 0.20
C LEU A 121 -29.90 -5.96 -0.59
N LYS A 122 -30.31 -4.97 -1.40
CA LYS A 122 -31.36 -5.09 -2.41
C LYS A 122 -30.72 -5.03 -3.79
N ILE A 123 -30.94 -6.07 -4.59
CA ILE A 123 -30.39 -6.15 -5.94
C ILE A 123 -31.45 -5.65 -6.92
N ASN A 124 -31.20 -4.49 -7.52
CA ASN A 124 -32.11 -3.80 -8.43
C ASN A 124 -31.70 -3.92 -9.91
N SER A 125 -30.43 -4.22 -10.19
CA SER A 125 -29.90 -4.35 -11.55
C SER A 125 -28.94 -5.53 -11.69
N THR A 126 -28.71 -5.95 -12.93
CA THR A 126 -27.68 -6.95 -13.25
C THR A 126 -26.28 -6.41 -12.94
N ASP A 127 -26.04 -5.12 -13.13
CA ASP A 127 -24.75 -4.48 -12.83
C ASP A 127 -24.45 -4.52 -11.32
N GLU A 128 -25.45 -4.22 -10.48
CA GLU A 128 -25.34 -4.33 -9.02
C GLU A 128 -25.09 -5.78 -8.59
N LEU A 129 -25.78 -6.75 -9.21
CA LEU A 129 -25.53 -8.17 -8.96
C LEU A 129 -24.09 -8.57 -9.31
N GLU A 130 -23.61 -8.19 -10.49
CA GLU A 130 -22.25 -8.50 -10.94
C GLU A 130 -21.19 -7.89 -10.03
N PHE A 131 -21.38 -6.63 -9.62
CA PHE A 131 -20.51 -5.96 -8.66
C PHE A 131 -20.42 -6.74 -7.34
N ILE A 132 -21.55 -7.13 -6.74
CA ILE A 132 -21.56 -7.90 -5.50
C ILE A 132 -20.87 -9.26 -5.69
N GLN A 133 -21.15 -9.96 -6.79
CA GLN A 133 -20.53 -11.25 -7.10
C GLN A 133 -19.00 -11.13 -7.27
N GLN A 134 -18.51 -10.04 -7.85
CA GLN A 134 -17.08 -9.78 -7.97
C GLN A 134 -16.45 -9.55 -6.59
N MET A 135 -17.09 -8.76 -5.72
CA MET A 135 -16.59 -8.49 -4.37
C MET A 135 -16.50 -9.75 -3.50
N ILE A 136 -17.38 -10.73 -3.71
CA ILE A 136 -17.36 -12.01 -2.97
C ILE A 136 -16.77 -13.17 -3.77
N ALA A 137 -16.16 -12.92 -4.93
CA ALA A 137 -15.72 -13.99 -5.85
C ALA A 137 -14.73 -14.98 -5.21
N HIS A 138 -13.86 -14.48 -4.33
CA HIS A 138 -12.87 -15.26 -3.60
C HIS A 138 -13.33 -15.69 -2.19
N SER A 139 -14.51 -15.26 -1.76
CA SER A 139 -15.08 -15.65 -0.47
C SER A 139 -15.81 -16.99 -0.59
N SER A 140 -15.63 -17.86 0.40
CA SER A 140 -16.46 -19.06 0.58
C SER A 140 -17.64 -18.81 1.52
N PHE A 141 -17.76 -17.62 2.11
CA PHE A 141 -18.82 -17.31 3.06
C PHE A 141 -20.15 -17.00 2.37
N PRO A 142 -21.30 -17.42 2.95
CA PRO A 142 -22.62 -16.97 2.54
C PRO A 142 -22.91 -15.58 3.11
N PHE A 143 -23.61 -14.75 2.32
CA PHE A 143 -23.99 -13.40 2.70
C PHE A 143 -25.50 -13.17 2.53
N TRP A 144 -26.22 -12.95 3.63
CA TRP A 144 -27.62 -12.57 3.61
C TRP A 144 -27.86 -11.32 2.77
N THR A 145 -28.96 -11.35 2.03
CA THR A 145 -29.54 -10.23 1.29
C THR A 145 -30.87 -9.83 1.94
N GLY A 146 -31.46 -8.71 1.51
CA GLY A 146 -32.77 -8.27 1.99
C GLY A 146 -33.94 -9.09 1.43
N LEU A 147 -33.69 -10.09 0.58
CA LEU A 147 -34.72 -10.89 -0.04
C LEU A 147 -35.18 -12.03 0.87
N SER A 148 -36.49 -12.09 1.13
CA SER A 148 -37.08 -13.14 1.96
C SER A 148 -38.47 -13.57 1.48
N MET A 149 -38.88 -14.75 1.91
CA MET A 149 -40.19 -15.32 1.70
C MET A 149 -40.78 -15.69 3.07
N ARG A 150 -41.56 -14.76 3.64
CA ARG A 150 -42.13 -14.85 4.99
C ARG A 150 -43.66 -14.68 4.96
N LYS A 151 -44.35 -15.02 6.05
CA LYS A 151 -45.79 -14.78 6.20
C LYS A 151 -46.07 -13.27 6.18
N PRO A 152 -47.21 -12.82 5.62
CA PRO A 152 -48.29 -13.62 5.02
C PRO A 152 -48.16 -13.86 3.50
N SER A 153 -47.23 -13.16 2.81
CA SER A 153 -47.21 -13.12 1.34
C SER A 153 -46.75 -14.41 0.67
N TYR A 154 -45.96 -15.25 1.36
CA TYR A 154 -45.30 -16.46 0.82
C TYR A 154 -44.67 -16.28 -0.58
N SER A 155 -44.26 -15.04 -0.88
CA SER A 155 -43.64 -14.63 -2.15
C SER A 155 -42.30 -13.98 -1.81
N TRP A 156 -41.36 -14.02 -2.76
CA TRP A 156 -40.05 -13.39 -2.61
C TRP A 156 -40.17 -11.87 -2.68
N LEU A 157 -39.96 -11.22 -1.55
CA LEU A 157 -40.02 -9.77 -1.39
C LEU A 157 -38.71 -9.24 -0.80
N TRP A 158 -38.30 -8.08 -1.28
CA TRP A 158 -37.26 -7.26 -0.65
C TRP A 158 -37.82 -6.57 0.61
N GLU A 159 -36.93 -5.99 1.43
CA GLU A 159 -37.32 -5.31 2.67
C GLU A 159 -38.25 -4.10 2.46
N ASP A 160 -38.20 -3.50 1.27
CA ASP A 160 -39.11 -2.41 0.86
C ASP A 160 -40.46 -2.90 0.30
N GLY A 161 -40.70 -4.22 0.33
CA GLY A 161 -41.92 -4.86 -0.16
C GLY A 161 -41.98 -5.05 -1.67
N THR A 162 -40.95 -4.66 -2.42
CA THR A 162 -40.92 -4.89 -3.87
C THR A 162 -40.63 -6.37 -4.20
N PRO A 163 -41.26 -6.95 -5.24
CA PRO A 163 -41.04 -8.34 -5.60
C PRO A 163 -39.70 -8.55 -6.32
N LEU A 164 -39.12 -9.75 -6.23
CA LEU A 164 -37.98 -10.14 -7.04
C LEU A 164 -38.34 -10.09 -8.54
N MET A 165 -37.54 -9.38 -9.34
CA MET A 165 -37.69 -9.36 -10.78
C MET A 165 -37.13 -10.67 -11.40
N PRO A 166 -37.91 -11.40 -12.23
CA PRO A 166 -37.51 -12.73 -12.74
C PRO A 166 -36.23 -12.78 -13.59
N HIS A 167 -35.80 -11.64 -14.13
CA HIS A 167 -34.64 -11.57 -15.03
C HIS A 167 -33.29 -11.37 -14.31
N LEU A 168 -33.31 -11.05 -13.01
CA LEU A 168 -32.07 -10.76 -12.26
C LEU A 168 -31.28 -12.04 -11.97
N PHE A 169 -31.91 -13.00 -11.30
CA PHE A 169 -31.28 -14.27 -10.95
C PHE A 169 -32.31 -15.34 -10.59
N ARG A 170 -31.86 -16.60 -10.59
CA ARG A 170 -32.61 -17.75 -10.06
C ARG A 170 -32.13 -18.10 -8.67
N ILE A 171 -33.07 -18.41 -7.79
CA ILE A 171 -32.79 -18.87 -6.43
C ILE A 171 -32.69 -20.40 -6.43
N GLN A 172 -31.65 -20.92 -5.79
CA GLN A 172 -31.45 -22.36 -5.58
C GLN A 172 -31.66 -22.72 -4.10
N GLY A 173 -31.76 -24.02 -3.76
CA GLY A 173 -31.84 -24.46 -2.36
C GLY A 173 -33.26 -24.68 -1.85
N ALA A 174 -33.39 -24.83 -0.52
CA ALA A 174 -34.61 -25.31 0.11
C ALA A 174 -35.58 -24.15 0.40
N VAL A 175 -36.74 -24.19 -0.25
CA VAL A 175 -37.87 -23.32 0.05
C VAL A 175 -38.89 -24.13 0.83
N SER A 176 -39.25 -23.68 2.04
CA SER A 176 -40.22 -24.40 2.88
C SER A 176 -41.17 -23.44 3.58
N HIS A 177 -42.46 -23.58 3.26
CA HIS A 177 -43.54 -22.88 3.95
C HIS A 177 -43.71 -23.33 5.42
N MET A 178 -43.05 -24.43 5.81
CA MET A 178 -43.08 -24.94 7.19
C MET A 178 -42.10 -24.22 8.12
N TYR A 179 -41.13 -23.45 7.59
CA TYR A 179 -40.23 -22.67 8.45
C TYR A 179 -41.01 -21.53 9.12
N PRO A 180 -41.15 -21.52 10.46
CA PRO A 180 -41.91 -20.47 11.14
C PRO A 180 -41.32 -19.06 10.95
N SER A 181 -39.99 -19.00 10.89
CA SER A 181 -39.18 -17.83 10.57
C SER A 181 -39.23 -17.40 9.10
N GLY A 182 -39.64 -18.32 8.21
CA GLY A 182 -39.64 -18.19 6.75
C GLY A 182 -38.35 -18.67 6.10
N THR A 183 -38.26 -18.43 4.79
CA THR A 183 -37.08 -18.71 3.97
C THR A 183 -36.43 -17.39 3.57
N CYS A 184 -35.12 -17.28 3.72
CA CYS A 184 -34.35 -16.07 3.43
C CYS A 184 -33.28 -16.37 2.37
N ALA A 185 -32.90 -15.35 1.60
CA ALA A 185 -31.94 -15.53 0.52
C ALA A 185 -30.55 -14.98 0.90
N TYR A 186 -29.53 -15.80 0.67
CA TYR A 186 -28.14 -15.39 0.73
C TYR A 186 -27.47 -15.55 -0.63
N ILE A 187 -26.44 -14.74 -0.88
CA ILE A 187 -25.56 -14.88 -2.02
C ILE A 187 -24.25 -15.52 -1.58
N GLN A 188 -23.76 -16.47 -2.38
CA GLN A 188 -22.46 -17.10 -2.20
C GLN A 188 -21.81 -17.28 -3.56
N ARG A 189 -20.64 -16.65 -3.75
CA ARG A 189 -19.95 -16.57 -5.04
C ARG A 189 -20.87 -15.96 -6.12
N ARG A 190 -21.35 -16.77 -7.07
CA ARG A 190 -22.19 -16.34 -8.21
C ARG A 190 -23.64 -16.77 -8.11
N THR A 191 -24.03 -17.43 -7.01
CA THR A 191 -25.34 -18.06 -6.88
C THR A 191 -26.08 -17.48 -5.68
N VAL A 192 -27.38 -17.28 -5.85
CA VAL A 192 -28.30 -16.92 -4.77
C VAL A 192 -29.03 -18.18 -4.31
N PHE A 193 -29.00 -18.42 -3.00
CA PHE A 193 -29.58 -19.59 -2.36
C PHE A 193 -30.67 -19.20 -1.37
N ALA A 194 -31.63 -20.08 -1.19
CA ALA A 194 -32.70 -20.04 -0.20
C ALA A 194 -32.40 -20.97 0.96
N GLU A 195 -32.60 -20.48 2.18
CA GLU A 195 -32.40 -21.25 3.40
C GLU A 195 -33.26 -20.72 4.55
N ASN A 196 -33.41 -21.50 5.61
CA ASN A 196 -34.11 -21.10 6.82
C ASN A 196 -33.47 -19.86 7.45
N CYS A 197 -34.28 -18.82 7.67
CA CYS A 197 -33.85 -17.52 8.20
C CYS A 197 -33.16 -17.59 9.59
N ILE A 198 -33.30 -18.70 10.34
CA ILE A 198 -32.62 -18.87 11.64
C ILE A 198 -31.14 -19.25 11.52
N LEU A 199 -30.70 -19.74 10.35
CA LEU A 199 -29.29 -20.08 10.16
C LEU A 199 -28.44 -18.82 10.14
N THR A 200 -27.16 -18.97 10.44
CA THR A 200 -26.23 -17.86 10.47
C THR A 200 -25.48 -17.72 9.15
N ALA A 201 -25.39 -16.49 8.66
CA ALA A 201 -24.55 -16.11 7.54
C ALA A 201 -24.00 -14.70 7.79
N PHE A 202 -22.96 -14.32 7.06
CA PHE A 202 -22.58 -12.91 7.01
C PHE A 202 -23.70 -12.12 6.31
N SER A 203 -23.62 -10.80 6.27
CA SER A 203 -24.63 -9.96 5.63
C SER A 203 -23.99 -8.82 4.88
N ILE A 204 -24.73 -8.29 3.90
CA ILE A 204 -24.33 -7.10 3.16
C ILE A 204 -25.36 -6.03 3.47
N CYS A 205 -24.92 -4.92 4.06
CA CYS A 205 -25.73 -3.74 4.28
C CYS A 205 -25.54 -2.76 3.12
N GLN A 206 -26.60 -2.05 2.76
CA GLN A 206 -26.66 -1.10 1.66
C GLN A 206 -27.32 0.21 2.12
N LYS A 207 -26.75 1.35 1.72
CA LYS A 207 -27.40 2.66 1.84
C LYS A 207 -27.01 3.57 0.69
N LYS A 208 -27.77 4.65 0.50
CA LYS A 208 -27.49 5.62 -0.56
C LYS A 208 -26.18 6.36 -0.29
N ALA A 209 -25.38 6.54 -1.34
CA ALA A 209 -24.19 7.35 -1.32
C ALA A 209 -24.57 8.84 -1.24
N ASN A 210 -23.81 9.60 -0.47
CA ASN A 210 -23.92 11.06 -0.39
C ASN A 210 -23.23 11.69 -1.60
N ILE A 211 -23.86 11.57 -2.77
CA ILE A 211 -23.37 12.17 -4.00
C ILE A 211 -23.79 13.65 -3.98
N LEU A 212 -22.83 14.53 -3.68
CA LEU A 212 -23.00 15.96 -3.94
C LEU A 212 -23.12 16.15 -5.46
N ARG A 213 -24.35 16.27 -5.96
CA ARG A 213 -24.58 16.65 -7.35
C ARG A 213 -24.18 18.11 -7.50
N ALA A 214 -23.05 18.37 -8.18
CA ALA A 214 -22.73 19.71 -8.64
C ALA A 214 -23.87 20.16 -9.57
N GLN A 215 -24.56 21.24 -9.17
CA GLN A 215 -25.56 21.92 -9.99
C GLN A 215 -24.91 22.76 -11.07
#